data_AF-A0AAW0RYG1-F1
#
_entry.id   AF-A0AAW0RYG1-F1
#
_cell.length_a   1.000
_cell.length_b   1.000
_cell.length_c   1.000
_cell.angle_alpha   90.00
_cell.angle_beta   90.00
_cell.angle_gamma   90.00
#
_symmetry.space_group_name_H-M   'P 1'
#
loop_
_entity.id
_entity.type
_entity.pdbx_description
1 polymer ?
#
loop_
_entity_poly.entity_id
_entity_poly.type
_entity_poly.pdbx_seq_one_letter_code
_entity_poly.pdbx_strand_id
1 'polypeptide(L)'
;MASAPRLRTPPKDPEAREKGREMEDSASRPESGEAGCPTLLSFDEMPEWFQHDNNKWILHGYRPISGSARASFRSWCHLPNETVNIYSHLIPAIVFFLGEWFILQYLASKYPRVTSTDFVAFSFFILAATLCYAFSALYHTLMNHSCAVDHFCHRLDMLVFIGLCVRGDWHVRCGALDSWA
;
A
#
# COMPACT_ATOMS: atom_id res chain seq x y z
N MET A 1 -30.24 74.78 -23.17
CA MET A 1 -30.51 74.61 -21.73
C MET A 1 -31.59 73.57 -21.58
N ALA A 2 -31.27 72.38 -21.10
CA ALA A 2 -32.27 71.37 -20.73
C ALA A 2 -31.75 70.58 -19.53
N SER A 3 -32.54 70.64 -18.46
CA SER A 3 -32.27 70.07 -17.14
C SER A 3 -32.28 68.54 -17.15
N ALA A 4 -31.38 67.93 -16.39
CA ALA A 4 -31.55 66.58 -15.86
C ALA A 4 -32.64 66.59 -14.76
N PRO A 5 -33.36 65.47 -14.55
CA PRO A 5 -32.94 64.62 -13.43
C PRO A 5 -33.16 63.08 -13.59
N ARG A 6 -32.23 62.37 -12.94
CA ARG A 6 -32.36 61.13 -12.15
C ARG A 6 -32.65 59.78 -12.84
N LEU A 7 -31.55 59.09 -13.10
CA LEU A 7 -31.12 57.83 -12.46
C LEU A 7 -32.16 56.69 -12.36
N ARG A 8 -32.13 55.78 -13.34
CA ARG A 8 -32.36 54.34 -13.08
C ARG A 8 -31.02 53.63 -13.25
N THR A 9 -30.43 53.21 -12.14
CA THR A 9 -29.32 52.25 -12.15
C THR A 9 -29.84 50.91 -12.68
N PRO A 10 -29.12 50.24 -13.60
CA PRO A 10 -29.47 48.89 -14.02
C PRO A 10 -29.31 47.92 -12.85
N PRO A 11 -30.03 46.78 -12.85
CA PRO A 11 -29.90 45.76 -11.81
C PRO A 11 -28.46 45.25 -11.80
N LYS A 12 -27.87 45.10 -10.62
CA LYS A 12 -26.67 44.28 -10.45
C LYS A 12 -27.10 42.83 -10.71
N ASP A 13 -26.56 42.23 -11.76
CA ASP A 13 -26.56 40.78 -11.93
C ASP A 13 -26.06 40.13 -10.64
N PRO A 14 -26.79 39.16 -10.07
CA PRO A 14 -26.26 38.33 -8.99
C PRO A 14 -25.33 37.21 -9.47
N GLU A 15 -25.16 37.02 -10.78
CA GLU A 15 -24.53 35.80 -11.33
C GLU A 15 -22.99 35.71 -11.25
N ALA A 16 -22.28 36.64 -10.60
CA ALA A 16 -20.81 36.64 -10.60
C ALA A 16 -20.13 36.55 -9.23
N ARG A 17 -20.85 36.27 -8.12
CA ARG A 17 -20.20 36.27 -6.79
C ARG A 17 -20.64 35.23 -5.76
N GLU A 18 -21.19 34.10 -6.21
CA GLU A 18 -21.47 32.94 -5.33
C GLU A 18 -20.70 31.70 -5.81
N LYS A 19 -19.45 31.92 -6.23
CA LYS A 19 -18.47 30.86 -6.48
C LYS A 19 -17.50 30.83 -5.30
N GLY A 20 -17.97 30.35 -4.15
CA GLY A 20 -17.12 30.22 -2.97
C GLY A 20 -17.92 30.02 -1.69
N ARG A 21 -17.88 28.78 -1.18
CA ARG A 21 -18.53 28.23 0.02
C ARG A 21 -19.93 27.70 -0.20
N GLU A 22 -19.97 26.42 -0.58
CA GLU A 22 -20.85 25.40 -0.01
C GLU A 22 -20.32 24.06 -0.53
N MET A 23 -19.21 23.64 0.09
CA MET A 23 -18.75 22.25 0.03
C MET A 23 -19.43 21.55 1.20
N GLU A 24 -20.72 21.25 1.05
CA GLU A 24 -21.43 20.36 1.95
C GLU A 24 -21.28 18.93 1.44
N ASP A 25 -20.31 18.26 2.08
CA ASP A 25 -20.31 16.86 2.47
C ASP A 25 -21.50 16.02 1.96
N SER A 26 -21.31 15.42 0.78
CA SER A 26 -22.05 14.24 0.35
C SER A 26 -21.09 13.07 0.21
N ALA A 27 -20.36 12.76 1.30
CA ALA A 27 -19.84 11.42 1.50
C ALA A 27 -21.01 10.52 1.93
N SER A 28 -21.69 9.93 0.94
CA SER A 28 -22.59 8.81 1.19
C SER A 28 -21.81 7.68 1.85
N ARG A 29 -21.98 7.54 3.16
CA ARG A 29 -21.57 6.34 3.89
C ARG A 29 -22.30 5.16 3.25
N PRO A 30 -21.62 4.12 2.74
CA PRO A 30 -22.32 2.90 2.39
C PRO A 30 -22.84 2.31 3.70
N GLU A 31 -24.15 2.10 3.76
CA GLU A 31 -24.83 1.54 4.90
C GLU A 31 -24.21 0.20 5.29
N SER A 32 -23.89 0.07 6.56
CA SER A 32 -23.55 -1.19 7.19
C SER A 32 -24.82 -2.05 7.28
N GLY A 33 -25.02 -2.94 6.31
CA GLY A 33 -26.10 -3.91 6.37
C GLY A 33 -26.37 -4.64 5.06
N GLU A 34 -25.55 -5.64 4.73
CA GLU A 34 -26.00 -6.98 4.33
C GLU A 34 -24.78 -7.88 4.12
N ALA A 35 -24.86 -9.11 4.63
CA ALA A 35 -23.85 -10.15 4.46
C ALA A 35 -23.91 -10.77 3.04
N GLY A 36 -23.84 -9.92 2.01
CA GLY A 36 -23.63 -10.32 0.62
C GLY A 36 -22.14 -10.42 0.30
N CYS A 37 -21.78 -11.26 -0.67
CA CYS A 37 -20.43 -11.28 -1.24
C CYS A 37 -20.06 -9.84 -1.64
N PRO A 38 -18.91 -9.28 -1.20
CA PRO A 38 -18.52 -7.93 -1.59
C PRO A 38 -18.47 -7.87 -3.13
N THR A 39 -19.32 -7.03 -3.73
CA THR A 39 -19.32 -6.81 -5.17
C THR A 39 -17.98 -6.16 -5.54
N LEU A 40 -17.25 -6.78 -6.46
CA LEU A 40 -16.02 -6.21 -7.01
C LEU A 40 -16.39 -5.05 -7.93
N LEU A 41 -15.63 -3.97 -7.82
CA LEU A 41 -15.84 -2.74 -8.58
C LEU A 41 -14.99 -2.73 -9.87
N SER A 42 -15.49 -2.00 -10.86
CA SER A 42 -14.72 -1.54 -12.00
C SER A 42 -13.82 -0.35 -11.65
N PHE A 43 -12.84 -0.06 -12.50
CA PHE A 43 -11.92 1.07 -12.32
C PHE A 43 -12.65 2.40 -12.21
N ASP A 44 -13.68 2.62 -13.04
CA ASP A 44 -14.44 3.87 -13.11
C ASP A 44 -15.30 4.11 -11.86
N GLU A 45 -15.62 3.04 -11.10
CA GLU A 45 -16.38 3.11 -9.85
C GLU A 45 -15.49 3.37 -8.63
N MET A 46 -14.15 3.29 -8.80
CA MET A 46 -13.21 3.58 -7.71
C MET A 46 -13.10 5.08 -7.45
N PRO A 47 -12.75 5.51 -6.23
CA PRO A 47 -12.51 6.92 -5.95
C PRO A 47 -11.43 7.55 -6.83
N GLU A 48 -11.53 8.85 -7.11
CA GLU A 48 -10.56 9.56 -7.98
C GLU A 48 -9.11 9.42 -7.53
N TRP A 49 -8.84 9.45 -6.22
CA TRP A 49 -7.49 9.26 -5.69
C TRP A 49 -6.92 7.89 -6.04
N PHE A 50 -7.76 6.84 -6.02
CA PHE A 50 -7.35 5.49 -6.36
C PHE A 50 -7.11 5.38 -7.87
N GLN A 51 -7.99 5.95 -8.68
CA GLN A 51 -7.82 5.98 -10.15
C GLN A 51 -6.56 6.73 -10.58
N HIS A 52 -6.20 7.81 -9.88
CA HIS A 52 -4.99 8.58 -10.17
C HIS A 52 -3.71 7.81 -9.87
N ASP A 53 -3.69 7.09 -8.75
CA ASP A 53 -2.50 6.38 -8.26
C ASP A 53 -2.36 4.97 -8.87
N ASN A 54 -3.42 4.41 -9.47
CA ASN A 54 -3.43 3.05 -10.00
C ASN A 54 -3.45 2.97 -11.53
N ASN A 55 -3.16 1.77 -12.03
CA ASN A 55 -3.07 1.50 -13.45
C ASN A 55 -4.46 1.43 -14.13
N LYS A 56 -4.75 2.41 -15.01
CA LYS A 56 -5.98 2.49 -15.83
C LYS A 56 -6.24 1.32 -16.78
N TRP A 57 -5.26 0.45 -17.04
CA TRP A 57 -5.41 -0.71 -17.92
C TRP A 57 -6.08 -1.90 -17.22
N ILE A 58 -6.17 -1.86 -15.89
CA ILE A 58 -6.88 -2.86 -15.10
C ILE A 58 -8.30 -2.33 -14.90
N LEU A 59 -9.27 -2.98 -15.53
CA LEU A 59 -10.62 -2.43 -15.66
C LEU A 59 -11.59 -2.92 -14.57
N HIS A 60 -11.33 -4.09 -13.97
CA HIS A 60 -12.27 -4.77 -13.06
C HIS A 60 -11.55 -5.51 -11.94
N GLY A 61 -12.31 -5.91 -10.92
CA GLY A 61 -11.83 -6.76 -9.84
C GLY A 61 -11.30 -5.99 -8.63
N TYR A 62 -11.62 -4.69 -8.53
CA TYR A 62 -11.23 -3.85 -7.41
C TYR A 62 -12.09 -4.11 -6.19
N ARG A 63 -11.47 -4.01 -5.01
CA ARG A 63 -12.18 -4.10 -3.74
C ARG A 63 -12.74 -2.73 -3.36
N PRO A 64 -13.97 -2.66 -2.84
CA PRO A 64 -14.48 -1.42 -2.28
C PRO A 64 -13.62 -0.97 -1.10
N ILE A 65 -13.58 0.35 -0.89
CA ILE A 65 -12.90 0.96 0.26
C ILE A 65 -13.64 0.55 1.52
N SER A 66 -12.97 -0.25 2.34
CA SER A 66 -13.59 -0.94 3.47
C SER A 66 -13.43 -0.21 4.80
N GLY A 67 -12.42 0.67 4.93
CA GLY A 67 -12.10 1.34 6.19
C GLY A 67 -11.69 0.40 7.32
N SER A 68 -11.49 -0.90 7.04
CA SER A 68 -11.29 -1.91 8.07
C SER A 68 -10.31 -2.99 7.63
N ALA A 69 -9.21 -3.12 8.38
CA ALA A 69 -8.21 -4.15 8.12
C ALA A 69 -8.82 -5.55 8.16
N ARG A 70 -9.77 -5.82 9.06
CA ARG A 70 -10.44 -7.12 9.15
C ARG A 70 -11.25 -7.42 7.88
N ALA A 71 -11.89 -6.42 7.29
CA ALA A 71 -12.60 -6.58 6.03
C ALA A 71 -11.62 -6.81 4.87
N SER A 72 -10.47 -6.12 4.86
CA SER A 72 -9.37 -6.34 3.91
C SER A 72 -8.86 -7.80 3.94
N PHE A 73 -8.59 -8.37 5.12
CA PHE A 73 -8.18 -9.78 5.22
C PHE A 73 -9.29 -10.75 4.81
N ARG A 74 -10.55 -10.48 5.18
CA ARG A 74 -11.69 -11.32 4.78
C ARG A 74 -11.90 -11.34 3.26
N SER A 75 -11.52 -10.27 2.57
CA SER A 75 -11.65 -10.16 1.11
C SER A 75 -10.75 -11.12 0.32
N TRP A 76 -9.76 -11.75 0.97
CA TRP A 76 -8.89 -12.74 0.33
C TRP A 76 -9.67 -13.93 -0.25
N CYS A 77 -10.80 -14.27 0.36
CA CYS A 77 -11.67 -15.35 -0.10
C CYS A 77 -12.43 -15.05 -1.39
N HIS A 78 -12.39 -13.81 -1.90
CA HIS A 78 -13.19 -13.35 -3.03
C HIS A 78 -12.39 -13.06 -4.32
N LEU A 79 -11.13 -13.53 -4.40
CA LEU A 79 -10.26 -13.42 -5.59
C LEU A 79 -10.24 -12.01 -6.24
N PRO A 80 -9.84 -10.96 -5.51
CA PRO A 80 -9.66 -9.61 -6.07
C PRO A 80 -8.48 -9.55 -7.06
N ASN A 81 -8.39 -8.47 -7.85
CA ASN A 81 -7.26 -8.20 -8.77
C ASN A 81 -5.88 -8.34 -8.10
N GLU A 82 -5.81 -8.00 -6.82
CA GLU A 82 -4.59 -7.97 -6.02
C GLU A 82 -4.19 -9.33 -5.45
N THR A 83 -4.99 -10.38 -5.71
CA THR A 83 -4.71 -11.74 -5.21
C THR A 83 -3.30 -12.17 -5.58
N VAL A 84 -2.93 -12.04 -6.85
CA VAL A 84 -1.62 -12.49 -7.33
C VAL A 84 -0.51 -11.71 -6.61
N ASN A 85 -0.66 -10.40 -6.45
CA ASN A 85 0.31 -9.56 -5.72
C ASN A 85 0.40 -9.96 -4.24
N ILE A 86 -0.72 -10.27 -3.57
CA ILE A 86 -0.70 -10.73 -2.19
C ILE A 86 0.07 -12.06 -2.09
N TYR A 87 -0.28 -13.06 -2.90
CA TYR A 87 0.33 -14.40 -2.79
C TYR A 87 1.77 -14.45 -3.30
N SER A 88 2.13 -13.68 -4.33
CA SER A 88 3.50 -13.63 -4.85
C SER A 88 4.48 -13.08 -3.81
N HIS A 89 4.02 -12.24 -2.88
CA HIS A 89 4.83 -11.75 -1.78
C HIS A 89 4.66 -12.58 -0.50
N LEU A 90 3.45 -13.06 -0.20
CA LEU A 90 3.19 -13.84 1.02
C LEU A 90 3.87 -15.22 1.01
N ILE A 91 3.88 -15.91 -0.12
CA ILE A 91 4.48 -17.26 -0.23
C ILE A 91 5.99 -17.19 0.09
N PRO A 92 6.80 -16.33 -0.55
CA PRO A 92 8.19 -16.13 -0.16
C PRO A 92 8.37 -15.75 1.30
N ALA A 93 7.54 -14.86 1.86
CA ALA A 93 7.62 -14.48 3.27
C ALA A 93 7.50 -15.69 4.20
N ILE A 94 6.52 -16.57 3.95
CA ILE A 94 6.32 -17.80 4.73
C ILE A 94 7.49 -18.77 4.54
N VAL A 95 7.95 -18.95 3.30
CA VAL A 95 9.07 -19.85 2.99
C VAL A 95 10.36 -19.37 3.66
N PHE A 96 10.66 -18.07 3.64
CA PHE A 96 11.84 -17.54 4.33
C PHE A 96 11.73 -17.65 5.84
N PHE A 97 10.57 -17.35 6.42
CA PHE A 97 10.36 -17.47 7.86
C PHE A 97 10.51 -18.91 8.37
N LEU A 98 9.87 -19.88 7.71
CA LEU A 98 9.99 -21.30 8.07
C LEU A 98 11.36 -21.87 7.71
N GLY A 99 11.90 -21.43 6.58
CA GLY A 99 13.22 -21.80 6.10
C GLY A 99 14.33 -21.35 7.03
N GLU A 100 14.24 -20.16 7.63
CA GLU A 100 15.19 -19.67 8.62
C GLU A 100 15.37 -20.66 9.76
N TRP A 101 14.25 -21.06 10.40
CA TRP A 101 14.28 -22.03 11.48
C TRP A 101 14.91 -23.36 11.05
N PHE A 102 14.49 -23.89 9.91
CA PHE A 102 15.02 -25.16 9.40
C PHE A 102 16.52 -25.09 9.10
N ILE A 103 16.97 -24.01 8.44
CA ILE A 103 18.36 -23.82 8.04
C ILE A 103 19.26 -23.62 9.26
N LEU A 104 18.83 -22.84 10.26
CA LEU A 104 19.58 -22.64 11.49
C LEU A 104 19.81 -23.96 12.25
N GLN A 105 18.77 -24.79 12.36
CA GLN A 105 18.89 -26.12 12.98
C GLN A 105 19.82 -27.04 12.19
N TYR A 106 19.71 -27.02 10.86
CA TYR A 106 20.59 -27.78 9.99
C TYR A 106 22.06 -27.35 10.14
N LEU A 107 22.35 -26.04 10.12
CA LEU A 107 23.69 -25.49 10.31
C LEU A 107 24.28 -25.86 11.67
N ALA A 108 23.49 -25.68 12.75
CA ALA A 108 23.91 -26.02 14.10
C ALA A 108 24.25 -27.51 14.24
N SER A 109 23.51 -28.39 13.57
CA SER A 109 23.75 -29.84 13.63
C SER A 109 24.95 -30.31 12.80
N LYS A 110 25.20 -29.68 11.64
CA LYS A 110 26.20 -30.15 10.66
C LYS A 110 27.56 -29.48 10.81
N TYR A 111 27.60 -28.24 11.32
CA TYR A 111 28.80 -27.43 11.33
C TYR A 111 29.08 -26.86 12.73
N PRO A 112 29.71 -27.64 13.63
CA PRO A 112 30.03 -27.19 14.99
C PRO A 112 31.09 -26.07 15.06
N ARG A 113 31.68 -25.70 13.91
CA ARG A 113 32.68 -24.61 13.80
C ARG A 113 32.04 -23.27 13.43
N VAL A 114 30.75 -23.22 13.11
CA VAL A 114 30.04 -21.96 12.81
C VAL A 114 29.98 -21.12 14.07
N THR A 115 30.33 -19.84 13.95
CA THR A 115 30.36 -18.91 15.08
C THR A 115 28.98 -18.32 15.33
N SER A 116 28.73 -17.84 16.55
CA SER A 116 27.48 -17.12 16.86
C SER A 116 27.27 -15.90 15.96
N THR A 117 28.35 -15.28 15.49
CA THR A 117 28.30 -14.14 14.56
C THR A 117 27.73 -14.53 13.20
N ASP A 118 28.10 -15.69 12.67
CA ASP A 118 27.57 -16.20 11.39
C ASP A 118 26.07 -16.45 11.48
N PHE A 119 25.60 -17.02 12.61
CA PHE A 119 24.17 -17.22 12.87
C PHE A 119 23.41 -15.90 12.94
N VAL A 120 23.95 -14.90 13.66
CA VAL A 120 23.32 -13.57 13.76
C VAL A 120 23.25 -12.89 12.40
N ALA A 121 24.33 -12.93 11.61
CA ALA A 121 24.37 -12.34 10.28
C ALA A 121 23.37 -13.02 9.33
N PHE A 122 23.32 -14.35 9.34
CA PHE A 122 22.36 -15.13 8.54
C PHE A 122 20.91 -14.85 8.95
N SER A 123 20.61 -14.88 10.24
CA SER A 123 19.27 -14.56 10.76
C SER A 123 18.85 -13.16 10.39
N PHE A 124 19.72 -12.17 10.54
CA PHE A 124 19.40 -10.79 10.17
C PHE A 124 19.09 -10.67 8.67
N PHE A 125 19.84 -11.37 7.80
CA PHE A 125 19.60 -11.37 6.37
C PHE A 125 18.24 -11.99 6.01
N ILE A 126 17.95 -13.19 6.51
CA ILE A 126 16.68 -13.88 6.21
C ILE A 126 15.48 -13.15 6.84
N LEU A 127 15.62 -12.61 8.05
CA LEU A 127 14.58 -11.82 8.69
C LEU A 127 14.31 -10.52 7.90
N ALA A 128 15.35 -9.84 7.41
CA ALA A 128 15.16 -8.64 6.61
C ALA A 128 14.47 -8.94 5.27
N ALA A 129 14.82 -10.05 4.61
CA ALA A 129 14.10 -10.53 3.42
C ALA A 129 12.64 -10.87 3.75
N THR A 130 12.39 -11.60 4.84
CA THR A 130 11.05 -11.96 5.31
C THR A 130 10.18 -10.72 5.55
N LEU A 131 10.72 -9.71 6.24
CA LEU A 131 10.03 -8.46 6.50
C LEU A 131 9.70 -7.71 5.20
N CYS A 132 10.63 -7.68 4.23
CA CYS A 132 10.38 -7.07 2.93
C CYS A 132 9.17 -7.67 2.22
N TYR A 133 9.13 -9.00 2.11
CA TYR A 133 8.00 -9.69 1.48
C TYR A 133 6.71 -9.55 2.30
N ALA A 134 6.80 -9.57 3.64
CA ALA A 134 5.64 -9.42 4.51
C ALA A 134 5.01 -8.02 4.42
N PHE A 135 5.82 -6.94 4.40
CA PHE A 135 5.31 -5.58 4.25
C PHE A 135 4.67 -5.34 2.89
N SER A 136 5.24 -5.91 1.82
CA SER A 136 4.64 -5.84 0.49
C SER A 136 3.30 -6.58 0.42
N ALA A 137 3.22 -7.79 0.97
CA ALA A 137 1.95 -8.52 1.08
C ALA A 137 0.91 -7.77 1.93
N LEU A 138 1.35 -7.12 3.02
CA LEU A 138 0.49 -6.31 3.87
C LEU A 138 -0.03 -5.07 3.14
N TYR A 139 0.81 -4.41 2.33
CA TYR A 139 0.40 -3.29 1.49
C TYR A 139 -0.71 -3.69 0.53
N HIS A 140 -0.51 -4.73 -0.29
CA HIS A 140 -1.52 -5.21 -1.23
C HIS A 140 -2.78 -5.73 -0.53
N THR A 141 -2.68 -6.11 0.75
CA THR A 141 -3.85 -6.45 1.57
C THR A 141 -4.60 -5.19 2.02
N LEU A 142 -3.89 -4.18 2.52
CA LEU A 142 -4.48 -3.00 3.16
C LEU A 142 -4.76 -1.84 2.20
N MET A 143 -4.42 -1.93 0.92
CA MET A 143 -4.68 -0.85 -0.06
C MET A 143 -6.15 -0.44 -0.17
N ASN A 144 -7.10 -1.33 0.18
CA ASN A 144 -8.53 -1.01 0.19
C ASN A 144 -9.03 -0.48 1.55
N HIS A 145 -8.13 -0.13 2.47
CA HIS A 145 -8.51 0.35 3.79
C HIS A 145 -8.96 1.82 3.75
N SER A 146 -8.03 2.73 3.49
CA SER A 146 -8.28 4.16 3.35
C SER A 146 -7.11 4.80 2.63
N CYS A 147 -7.31 5.96 2.01
CA CYS A 147 -6.24 6.70 1.31
C CYS A 147 -5.00 6.92 2.19
N ALA A 148 -5.19 7.30 3.46
CA ALA A 148 -4.07 7.49 4.39
C ALA A 148 -3.29 6.18 4.68
N VAL A 149 -3.99 5.06 4.83
CA VAL A 149 -3.34 3.76 5.10
C VAL A 149 -2.66 3.23 3.85
N ASP A 150 -3.29 3.38 2.68
CA ASP A 150 -2.69 3.02 1.39
C ASP A 150 -1.36 3.76 1.17
N HIS A 151 -1.36 5.09 1.27
CA HIS A 151 -0.14 5.89 1.12
C HIS A 151 0.92 5.58 2.18
N PHE A 152 0.51 5.33 3.42
CA PHE A 152 1.43 4.95 4.49
C PHE A 152 2.08 3.59 4.22
N CYS A 153 1.29 2.58 3.90
CA CYS A 153 1.77 1.23 3.59
C CYS A 153 2.62 1.21 2.32
N HIS A 154 2.24 1.96 1.29
CA HIS A 154 3.03 2.09 0.06
C HIS A 154 4.41 2.68 0.34
N ARG A 155 4.49 3.75 1.14
CA ARG A 155 5.77 4.35 1.56
C ARG A 155 6.62 3.38 2.37
N LEU A 156 6.00 2.64 3.30
CA LEU A 156 6.72 1.65 4.09
C LEU A 156 7.28 0.53 3.21
N ASP A 157 6.52 0.01 2.26
CA ASP A 157 6.97 -1.03 1.34
C ASP A 157 8.19 -0.57 0.53
N MET A 158 8.10 0.63 -0.05
CA MET A 158 9.21 1.23 -0.80
C MET A 158 10.45 1.45 0.08
N LEU A 159 10.28 1.95 1.32
CA LEU A 159 11.39 2.17 2.24
C LEU A 159 12.05 0.86 2.68
N VAL A 160 11.28 -0.20 2.90
CA VAL A 160 11.82 -1.51 3.27
C VAL A 160 12.60 -2.11 2.11
N PHE A 161 12.07 -2.05 0.89
CA PHE A 161 12.77 -2.51 -0.31
C PHE A 161 14.09 -1.76 -0.52
N ILE A 162 14.05 -0.42 -0.55
CA ILE A 162 15.25 0.41 -0.75
C ILE A 162 16.25 0.21 0.40
N GLY A 163 15.77 0.21 1.65
CA GLY A 163 16.61 0.02 2.83
C GLY A 163 17.24 -1.37 2.92
N LEU A 164 16.64 -2.39 2.31
CA LEU A 164 17.23 -3.71 2.16
C LEU A 164 18.27 -3.74 1.05
N CYS A 165 17.96 -3.23 -0.15
CA CYS A 165 18.88 -3.19 -1.28
C CYS A 165 20.16 -2.40 -0.95
N VAL A 166 20.04 -1.20 -0.39
CA VAL A 166 21.19 -0.35 -0.07
C VAL A 166 22.10 -0.99 1.00
N ARG A 167 21.51 -1.66 2.01
CA ARG A 167 22.27 -2.31 3.08
C ARG A 167 22.87 -3.65 2.64
N GLY A 168 22.15 -4.41 1.82
CA GLY A 168 22.61 -5.67 1.24
C GLY A 168 23.81 -5.44 0.32
N ASP A 169 23.72 -4.44 -0.57
CA ASP A 169 24.82 -4.08 -1.46
C ASP A 169 26.02 -3.52 -0.70
N TRP A 170 25.81 -2.72 0.35
CA TRP A 170 26.90 -2.20 1.19
C TRP A 170 27.71 -3.33 1.84
N HIS A 171 27.04 -4.34 2.39
CA HIS A 171 27.74 -5.43 3.08
C HIS A 171 28.48 -6.36 2.09
N VAL A 172 27.90 -6.61 0.91
CA VAL A 172 28.55 -7.39 -0.17
C VAL A 172 29.77 -6.66 -0.73
N ARG A 173 29.70 -5.33 -0.88
CA ARG A 173 30.81 -4.54 -1.43
C ARG A 173 31.94 -4.32 -0.43
N CYS A 174 31.65 -4.13 0.85
CA CYS A 174 32.69 -3.99 1.87
C CYS A 174 33.42 -5.31 2.15
N GLY A 175 32.71 -6.44 2.28
CA GLY A 175 33.36 -7.75 2.48
C GLY A 175 34.23 -8.20 1.29
N ALA A 176 33.93 -7.74 0.07
CA ALA A 176 34.74 -7.97 -1.12
C ALA A 176 36.00 -7.08 -1.20
N LEU A 177 36.02 -5.94 -0.50
CA LEU A 177 37.20 -5.07 -0.44
C LEU A 177 38.17 -5.49 0.66
N ASP A 178 37.66 -6.11 1.73
CA ASP A 178 38.47 -6.58 2.86
C ASP A 178 39.19 -7.92 2.58
N SER A 179 38.89 -8.58 1.45
CA SER A 179 39.51 -9.86 1.03
C SER A 179 40.67 -9.70 0.04
N TRP A 180 41.04 -8.45 -0.30
CA TRP A 180 42.17 -8.11 -1.20
C TRP A 180 43.11 -7.04 -0.61
N ALA A 181 43.02 -6.73 0.68
CA ALA A 181 43.94 -5.88 1.42
C ALA A 181 44.68 -6.69 2.49
#